data_AF-A0A6V7LZF6-F1
#
_entry.id   AF-A0A6V7LZF6-F1
#
_cell.length_a   1.000
_cell.length_b   1.000
_cell.length_c   1.000
_cell.angle_alpha   90.00
_cell.angle_beta   90.00
_cell.angle_gamma   90.00
#
_symmetry.space_group_name_H-M   'P 1'
#
loop_
_entity.id
_entity.type
_entity.pdbx_description
1 polymer ?
#
loop_
_entity_poly.entity_id
_entity_poly.type
_entity_poly.pdbx_seq_one_letter_code
_entity_poly.pdbx_strand_id
1 'polypeptide(L)' 'NYDGLIVRSETKVTEDVIEAATNLRLIGRAGTGVDNINVDAASKKGIVVL' A
#
# COMPACT_ATOMS: atom_id res chain seq x y z
N ASN A 1 -13.43 4.97 6.36
CA ASN A 1 -13.15 4.66 4.94
C ASN A 1 -12.13 5.64 4.43
N TYR A 2 -11.06 5.12 3.84
CA TYR A 2 -9.92 5.91 3.38
C TYR A 2 -9.55 5.48 1.96
N ASP A 3 -9.26 6.44 1.10
CA ASP A 3 -8.86 6.21 -0.28
C ASP A 3 -7.33 6.09 -0.44
N GLY A 4 -6.56 6.57 0.54
CA GLY A 4 -5.10 6.63 0.49
C GLY A 4 -4.41 6.23 1.80
N LEU A 5 -3.24 5.61 1.68
CA LEU A 5 -2.37 5.23 2.78
C LEU A 5 -0.96 5.76 2.51
N ILE A 6 -0.41 6.57 3.42
CA ILE A 6 0.97 7.06 3.33
C ILE A 6 1.79 6.42 4.44
N VAL A 7 2.90 5.78 4.07
CA VAL A 7 3.78 5.07 5.00
C VAL A 7 5.23 5.55 4.90
N ARG A 8 6.00 5.25 5.94
CA ARG A 8 7.47 5.38 5.97
C ARG A 8 8.11 3.99 6.00
N SER A 9 9.43 3.94 6.13
CA SER A 9 10.25 2.73 6.08
C SER A 9 9.89 1.65 7.10
N GLU A 10 9.42 2.01 8.30
CA GLU A 10 9.15 1.03 9.36
C GLU A 10 7.83 0.27 9.17
N THR A 11 6.84 0.88 8.53
CA THR A 11 5.50 0.27 8.38
C THR A 11 5.49 -0.70 7.20
N LYS A 12 5.23 -1.98 7.46
CA LYS A 12 5.07 -2.98 6.39
C LYS A 12 3.62 -3.05 5.94
N VAL A 13 3.39 -2.80 4.66
CA VAL A 13 2.07 -2.95 4.02
C VAL A 13 2.03 -4.33 3.38
N THR A 14 1.66 -5.32 4.19
CA THR A 14 1.56 -6.73 3.80
C THR A 14 0.29 -7.01 2.98
N GLU A 15 0.20 -8.21 2.41
CA GLU A 15 -0.98 -8.68 1.68
C GLU A 15 -2.24 -8.61 2.56
N ASP A 16 -2.19 -9.11 3.80
CA ASP A 16 -3.31 -9.05 4.74
C ASP A 16 -3.84 -7.63 4.98
N VAL A 17 -2.92 -6.64 5.07
CA VAL A 17 -3.28 -5.22 5.23
C VAL A 17 -3.99 -4.71 3.97
N ILE A 18 -3.47 -5.08 2.80
CA ILE A 18 -4.04 -4.71 1.51
C ILE A 18 -5.42 -5.34 1.34
N GLU A 19 -5.59 -6.62 1.70
CA GLU A 19 -6.85 -7.35 1.62
C GLU A 19 -7.93 -6.79 2.54
N ALA A 20 -7.56 -6.40 3.76
CA ALA A 20 -8.47 -5.75 4.71
C ALA A 20 -8.94 -4.35 4.24
N ALA A 21 -8.22 -3.71 3.31
CA ALA A 21 -8.53 -2.37 2.86
C ALA A 21 -9.70 -2.35 1.86
N THR A 22 -10.89 -1.93 2.31
CA THR A 22 -12.13 -2.02 1.49
C THR A 22 -12.29 -0.94 0.44
N ASN A 23 -11.67 0.23 0.62
CA ASN A 23 -11.85 1.40 -0.26
C ASN A 23 -10.50 2.05 -0.66
N LEU A 24 -9.39 1.40 -0.35
CA LEU A 24 -8.06 1.95 -0.60
C LEU A 24 -7.76 1.90 -2.10
N ARG A 25 -7.28 3.02 -2.64
CA ARG A 25 -6.96 3.20 -4.07
C ARG A 25 -5.49 3.54 -4.30
N LEU A 26 -4.81 4.05 -3.28
CA LEU A 26 -3.43 4.51 -3.37
C LEU A 26 -2.63 4.22 -2.10
N ILE A 27 -1.38 3.75 -2.27
CA ILE A 27 -0.40 3.62 -1.20
C ILE A 27 0.84 4.42 -1.62
N GLY A 28 1.25 5.39 -0.82
CA GLY A 28 2.48 6.16 -1.05
C GLY A 28 3.54 5.86 0.00
N ARG A 29 4.79 5.72 -0.42
CA ARG A 29 5.92 5.71 0.52
C ARG A 29 6.66 7.04 0.53
N ALA A 30 6.80 7.64 1.71
CA ALA A 30 7.67 8.80 1.88
C ALA A 30 9.15 8.36 1.90
N GLY A 31 9.80 8.32 0.73
CA GLY A 31 11.22 7.96 0.56
C GLY A 31 11.53 7.38 -0.83
N THR A 32 12.70 6.78 -1.02
CA THR A 32 13.17 6.27 -2.33
C THR A 32 12.96 4.77 -2.51
N GLY A 33 11.86 4.34 -3.14
CA GLY A 33 11.50 2.92 -3.31
C GLY A 33 10.21 2.53 -2.57
N VAL A 34 9.85 1.24 -2.61
CA VAL A 34 8.57 0.70 -2.11
C VAL A 34 8.73 -0.67 -1.42
N ASP A 35 9.91 -0.94 -0.88
CA ASP A 35 10.38 -2.27 -0.44
C ASP A 35 9.57 -2.88 0.72
N ASN A 36 8.88 -2.03 1.47
CA ASN A 36 8.02 -2.39 2.59
C ASN A 36 6.54 -2.52 2.20
N ILE A 37 6.21 -2.47 0.90
CA ILE A 37 4.86 -2.60 0.37
C ILE A 37 4.81 -3.85 -0.52
N ASN A 38 3.82 -4.71 -0.32
CA ASN A 38 3.56 -5.80 -1.26
C ASN A 38 2.90 -5.25 -2.53
N VAL A 39 3.74 -4.85 -3.49
CA VAL A 39 3.32 -4.23 -4.76
C VAL A 39 2.47 -5.19 -5.60
N ASP A 40 2.74 -6.50 -5.54
CA ASP A 40 1.98 -7.49 -6.30
C ASP A 40 0.55 -7.61 -5.77
N ALA A 41 0.37 -7.69 -4.45
CA ALA A 41 -0.94 -7.70 -3.82
C ALA A 41 -1.71 -6.39 -4.08
N ALA A 42 -1.03 -5.24 -3.99
CA ALA A 42 -1.63 -3.95 -4.29
C ALA A 42 -2.09 -3.86 -5.76
N SER A 43 -1.25 -4.30 -6.70
CA SER A 43 -1.55 -4.29 -8.13
C SER A 43 -2.72 -5.21 -8.47
N LYS A 44 -2.76 -6.42 -7.90
CA LYS A 44 -3.89 -7.36 -8.08
C LYS A 44 -5.22 -6.77 -7.62
N LYS A 45 -5.20 -5.95 -6.56
CA LYS A 45 -6.38 -5.29 -6.01
C LYS A 45 -6.72 -3.95 -6.71
N GLY A 46 -5.91 -3.54 -7.69
CA GLY A 46 -6.09 -2.27 -8.40
C GLY A 46 -5.70 -1.03 -7.58
N ILE A 47 -4.83 -1.20 -6.60
CA ILE A 47 -4.30 -0.13 -5.75
C ILE A 47 -2.97 0.35 -6.35
N VAL A 48 -2.87 1.66 -6.56
CA VAL A 48 -1.66 2.29 -7.11
C VAL A 48 -0.62 2.47 -6.00
N VAL A 49 0.65 2.12 -6.28
CA VAL A 49 1.77 2.34 -5.36
C VAL A 49 2.69 3.43 -5.90
N LEU A 50 3.01 4.42 -5.08
CA LEU A 50 3.88 5.58 -5.40
C LEU A 50 5.05 5.73 -4.42
#